data_AF-A0A529HZT7-F1
#
_entry.id   AF-A0A529HZT7-F1
#
_cell.length_a   1.000
_cell.length_b   1.000
_cell.length_c   1.000
_cell.angle_alpha   90.00
_cell.angle_beta   90.00
_cell.angle_gamma   90.00
#
_symmetry.space_group_name_H-M   'P 1'
#
loop_
_entity.id
_entity.type
_entity.pdbx_description
1 polymer ?
#
loop_
_entity_poly.entity_id
_entity_poly.type
_entity_poly.pdbx_seq_one_letter_code
_entity_poly.pdbx_strand_id
1 'polypeptide(L)'
;MRANTLIMIVLAGVFGVLAVVLVNIWLANQRNALAQSDGVKRDTVVVAAVALKFGDTLTAEKLREIAWPAGAVPAGAFKTTKEILAGEGSKQALQAIGANEPVLATKIT
;
A
#
# COMPACT_ATOMS: atom_id res chain seq x y z
N MET A 1 34.07 -48.79 -9.63
CA MET A 1 32.68 -48.37 -9.93
C MET A 1 32.54 -48.24 -11.43
N ARG A 2 31.43 -48.66 -12.04
CA ARG A 2 31.26 -48.64 -13.50
C ARG A 2 31.01 -47.20 -13.97
N ALA A 3 31.66 -46.74 -15.05
CA ALA A 3 31.58 -45.35 -15.53
C ALA A 3 30.13 -44.84 -15.71
N ASN A 4 29.21 -45.74 -16.06
CA ASN A 4 27.78 -45.47 -16.17
C ASN A 4 27.14 -44.96 -14.86
N THR A 5 27.57 -45.49 -13.72
CA THR A 5 27.07 -45.06 -12.40
C THR A 5 27.50 -43.63 -12.08
N LEU A 6 28.73 -43.26 -12.48
CA LEU A 6 29.28 -41.92 -12.25
C LEU A 6 28.56 -40.87 -13.13
N ILE A 7 28.28 -41.22 -14.39
CA ILE A 7 27.48 -40.39 -15.30
C ILE A 7 26.07 -40.16 -14.76
N MET A 8 25.42 -41.21 -14.23
CA MET A 8 24.08 -41.12 -13.67
C MET A 8 24.01 -40.23 -12.43
N ILE A 9 25.02 -40.26 -11.56
CA ILE A 9 25.11 -39.41 -10.37
C ILE A 9 25.28 -37.94 -10.77
N VAL A 10 26.17 -37.65 -11.73
CA VAL A 10 26.37 -36.28 -12.22
C VAL A 10 25.10 -35.74 -12.87
N LEU A 11 24.45 -36.55 -13.72
CA LEU A 11 23.21 -36.18 -14.38
C LEU A 11 22.10 -35.88 -13.36
N ALA A 12 21.94 -36.74 -12.35
CA ALA A 12 20.96 -36.53 -11.28
C ALA A 12 21.23 -35.23 -10.51
N GLY A 13 22.51 -34.92 -10.23
CA GLY A 13 22.91 -33.66 -9.59
C GLY A 13 22.50 -32.44 -10.42
N VAL A 14 22.77 -32.46 -11.73
CA VAL A 14 22.40 -31.37 -12.65
C VAL A 14 20.89 -31.16 -12.69
N PHE A 15 20.11 -32.23 -12.82
CA PHE A 15 18.64 -32.14 -12.79
C PHE A 15 18.10 -31.62 -11.45
N GLY A 16 18.71 -32.03 -10.33
CA GLY A 16 18.35 -31.52 -9.01
C GLY A 16 18.56 -30.00 -8.90
N VAL A 17 19.72 -29.50 -9.34
CA VAL A 17 20.01 -28.06 -9.32
C VAL A 17 19.04 -27.29 -10.22
N LEU A 18 18.77 -27.79 -11.43
CA LEU A 18 17.81 -27.18 -12.34
C LEU A 18 16.40 -27.10 -11.75
N ALA A 19 15.95 -28.15 -11.08
CA ALA A 19 14.64 -28.17 -10.43
C ALA A 19 14.56 -27.10 -9.33
N VAL A 20 15.58 -26.96 -8.48
CA VAL A 20 15.60 -25.94 -7.42
C VAL A 20 15.58 -24.53 -8.02
N VAL A 21 16.34 -24.27 -9.09
CA VAL A 21 16.35 -22.96 -9.76
C VAL A 21 14.98 -22.63 -10.34
N LEU A 22 14.33 -23.58 -11.04
CA LEU A 22 13.00 -23.38 -11.61
C LEU A 22 11.94 -23.12 -10.54
N VAL A 23 11.95 -23.88 -9.44
CA VAL A 23 11.03 -23.66 -8.32
C VAL A 23 11.27 -22.30 -7.67
N ASN A 24 12.53 -21.91 -7.48
CA ASN A 24 12.85 -20.60 -6.91
C ASN A 24 12.39 -19.45 -7.81
N ILE A 25 12.58 -19.56 -9.12
CA ILE A 25 12.08 -18.58 -10.10
C ILE A 25 10.55 -18.53 -10.08
N TRP A 26 9.88 -19.69 -10.07
CA TRP A 26 8.43 -19.77 -10.02
C TRP A 26 7.88 -19.14 -8.73
N LEU A 27 8.48 -19.44 -7.58
CA LEU A 27 8.08 -18.89 -6.29
C LEU A 27 8.36 -17.38 -6.19
N ALA A 28 9.49 -16.91 -6.72
CA ALA A 28 9.80 -15.49 -6.82
C ALA A 28 8.80 -14.76 -7.71
N ASN A 29 8.43 -15.36 -8.84
CA ASN A 29 7.44 -14.78 -9.75
C ASN A 29 6.03 -14.78 -9.15
N GLN A 30 5.65 -15.83 -8.41
CA GLN A 30 4.40 -15.83 -7.63
C GLN A 30 4.39 -14.77 -6.54
N ARG A 31 5.49 -14.59 -5.80
CA ARG A 31 5.62 -13.52 -4.80
C ARG A 31 5.48 -12.14 -5.42
N ASN A 32 6.11 -11.92 -6.58
CA ASN A 32 5.97 -10.68 -7.34
C ASN A 32 4.54 -10.49 -7.86
N ALA A 33 3.89 -11.54 -8.35
CA ALA A 33 2.50 -11.48 -8.80
C ALA A 33 1.53 -11.19 -7.65
N LEU A 34 1.76 -11.75 -6.46
CA LEU A 34 1.00 -11.44 -5.24
C LEU A 34 1.26 -10.01 -4.75
N ALA A 35 2.51 -9.55 -4.80
CA ALA A 35 2.86 -8.14 -4.52
C ALA A 35 2.26 -7.17 -5.57
N GLN A 36 2.05 -7.62 -6.80
CA GLN A 36 1.30 -6.88 -7.83
C GLN A 36 -0.22 -7.05 -7.70
N SER A 37 -0.71 -8.08 -7.01
CA SER A 37 -2.13 -8.26 -6.67
C SER A 37 -2.55 -7.33 -5.53
N ASP A 38 -1.59 -6.88 -4.72
CA ASP A 38 -1.70 -5.66 -3.91
C ASP A 38 -1.80 -4.38 -4.76
N GLY A 39 -1.73 -4.50 -6.08
CA GLY A 39 -2.02 -3.49 -7.10
C GLY A 39 -3.50 -3.27 -7.37
N VAL A 40 -4.40 -3.61 -6.44
CA VAL A 40 -5.50 -2.68 -6.20
C VAL A 40 -4.79 -1.39 -5.81
N LYS A 41 -4.65 -0.43 -6.73
CA LYS A 41 -4.12 0.91 -6.42
C LYS A 41 -4.75 1.29 -5.07
N ARG A 42 -3.98 1.22 -3.99
CA ARG A 42 -4.47 1.64 -2.70
C ARG A 42 -4.19 3.12 -2.73
N ASP A 43 -5.19 3.87 -3.17
CA ASP A 43 -5.11 5.31 -3.02
C ASP A 43 -5.03 5.56 -1.52
N THR A 44 -3.98 6.24 -1.08
CA THR A 44 -3.91 6.72 0.28
C THR A 44 -5.04 7.73 0.45
N VAL A 45 -5.82 7.62 1.52
CA VAL A 45 -6.83 8.61 1.88
C VAL A 45 -6.52 9.10 3.29
N VAL A 46 -6.57 10.42 3.46
CA VAL A 46 -6.43 11.02 4.78
C VAL A 46 -7.79 10.99 5.49
N VAL A 47 -7.82 10.33 6.64
CA VAL A 47 -8.94 10.33 7.57
C VAL A 47 -8.60 11.12 8.83
N ALA A 48 -9.62 11.62 9.52
CA ALA A 48 -9.43 12.24 10.82
C ALA A 48 -9.06 11.17 11.86
N ALA A 49 -7.92 11.35 12.54
CA ALA A 49 -7.46 10.43 13.58
C ALA A 49 -8.30 10.57 14.86
N VAL A 50 -8.89 11.74 15.08
CA VAL A 50 -9.79 12.08 16.19
C VAL A 50 -10.97 12.88 15.66
N ALA A 51 -12.06 12.97 16.42
CA ALA A 51 -13.17 13.85 16.06
C ALA A 51 -12.69 15.32 16.05
N LEU A 52 -12.76 15.96 14.89
CA LEU A 52 -12.45 17.37 14.69
C LEU A 52 -13.74 18.17 14.73
N LYS A 53 -13.77 19.24 15.52
CA LYS A 53 -14.90 20.17 15.59
C LYS A 53 -14.76 21.26 14.52
N PHE A 54 -15.87 21.94 14.24
CA PHE A 54 -15.85 23.13 13.40
C PHE A 54 -14.86 24.17 13.95
N GLY A 55 -13.97 24.66 13.09
CA GLY A 55 -12.91 25.61 13.44
C GLY A 55 -11.63 24.97 14.00
N ASP A 56 -11.60 23.65 14.23
CA ASP A 56 -10.35 23.00 14.67
C ASP A 56 -9.30 23.06 13.56
N THR A 57 -8.08 23.40 13.95
CA THR A 57 -6.93 23.39 13.05
C THR A 57 -6.54 21.95 12.71
N LEU A 58 -6.45 21.64 11.42
CA LEU A 58 -5.94 20.36 10.96
C LEU A 58 -4.43 20.33 11.16
N THR A 59 -3.96 19.42 12.02
CA THR A 59 -2.54 19.15 12.24
C THR A 59 -2.19 17.71 11.86
N ALA A 60 -0.93 17.45 11.56
CA ALA A 60 -0.46 16.10 11.18
C ALA A 60 -0.77 15.04 12.25
N GLU A 61 -0.83 15.43 13.52
CA GLU A 61 -1.15 14.55 14.66
C GLU A 61 -2.62 14.14 14.71
N LYS A 62 -3.50 14.94 14.10
CA LYS A 62 -4.96 14.75 14.09
C LYS A 62 -5.44 14.10 12.80
N LEU A 63 -4.52 13.80 11.88
CA LEU A 63 -4.77 13.22 10.58
C LEU A 63 -4.06 11.87 10.49
N ARG A 64 -4.68 10.92 9.80
CA ARG A 64 -4.09 9.61 9.57
C ARG A 64 -4.28 9.22 8.11
N GLU A 65 -3.18 8.86 7.48
CA GLU A 65 -3.18 8.26 6.16
C GLU A 65 -3.49 6.78 6.29
N ILE A 66 -4.51 6.33 5.58
CA ILE A 66 -4.85 4.91 5.51
C ILE A 66 -4.96 4.48 4.06
N ALA A 67 -4.57 3.24 3.81
CA ALA A 67 -4.65 2.63 2.49
C ALA A 67 -6.13 2.35 2.18
N TRP A 68 -6.67 3.04 1.17
CA TRP A 68 -8.08 2.93 0.76
C TRP A 68 -8.18 2.29 -0.62
N PRO A 69 -9.19 1.46 -0.91
CA PRO A 69 -9.36 0.90 -2.25
C PRO A 69 -9.65 2.01 -3.29
N ALA A 70 -8.83 2.11 -4.36
CA ALA A 70 -8.95 3.16 -5.40
C ALA A 70 -10.32 3.26 -6.09
N GLY A 71 -11.14 2.20 -6.04
CA GLY A 71 -12.48 2.20 -6.62
C GLY A 71 -13.57 2.80 -5.73
N ALA A 72 -13.27 3.08 -4.44
CA ALA A 72 -14.24 3.58 -3.46
C ALA A 72 -13.73 4.81 -2.69
N VAL A 73 -12.79 5.55 -3.29
CA VAL A 73 -12.33 6.83 -2.74
C VAL A 73 -13.48 7.84 -2.84
N PRO A 74 -13.93 8.43 -1.72
CA PRO A 74 -14.95 9.47 -1.76
C PRO A 74 -14.46 10.67 -2.59
N ALA A 75 -15.32 11.19 -3.46
CA ALA A 75 -14.99 12.34 -4.30
C ALA A 75 -14.58 13.54 -3.41
N GLY A 76 -13.39 14.09 -3.67
CA GLY A 76 -12.84 15.20 -2.90
C GLY A 76 -12.03 14.81 -1.66
N ALA A 77 -11.74 13.53 -1.42
CA ALA A 77 -10.85 13.09 -0.35
C ALA A 77 -9.37 13.38 -0.68
N PHE A 78 -8.61 13.85 0.30
CA PHE A 78 -7.18 14.11 0.14
C PHE A 78 -6.36 12.83 0.15
N LYS A 79 -5.33 12.78 -0.71
CA LYS A 79 -4.50 11.59 -0.85
C LYS A 79 -3.31 11.57 0.12
N THR A 80 -2.84 12.75 0.53
CA THR A 80 -1.73 12.86 1.48
C THR A 80 -1.97 13.95 2.51
N THR A 81 -1.47 13.76 3.72
CA THR A 81 -1.50 14.77 4.80
C THR A 81 -0.71 16.01 4.37
N LYS A 82 0.31 15.82 3.53
CA LYS A 82 1.06 16.91 2.91
C LYS A 82 0.20 17.76 1.99
N GLU A 83 -0.68 17.19 1.16
CA GLU A 83 -1.61 17.99 0.34
C GLU A 83 -2.56 18.84 1.19
N ILE A 84 -2.98 18.33 2.35
CA ILE A 84 -3.78 19.10 3.31
C ILE A 84 -2.93 20.23 3.93
N LEU A 85 -1.72 19.93 4.38
CA LEU A 85 -0.87 20.88 5.10
C LEU A 85 -0.02 21.80 4.19
N ALA A 86 0.00 21.56 2.88
CA ALA A 86 0.79 22.34 1.90
C ALA A 86 0.03 23.56 1.34
N GLY A 87 -1.27 23.71 1.63
CA GLY A 87 -1.99 24.93 1.30
C GLY A 87 -1.55 26.09 2.19
N GLU A 88 -1.33 27.27 1.63
CA GLU A 88 -0.97 28.48 2.37
C GLU A 88 -2.04 28.82 3.42
N GLY A 89 -1.75 28.50 4.69
CA GLY A 89 -2.59 28.84 5.83
C GLY A 89 -3.01 27.62 6.67
N SER A 90 -3.26 27.85 7.95
CA SER A 90 -3.77 26.83 8.88
C SER A 90 -5.14 26.34 8.40
N LYS A 91 -5.17 25.21 7.67
CA LYS A 91 -6.43 24.58 7.22
C LYS A 91 -7.27 24.24 8.43
N GLN A 92 -8.50 24.74 8.45
CA GLN A 92 -9.46 24.52 9.53
C GLN A 92 -10.63 23.68 9.02
N ALA A 93 -11.21 22.89 9.91
CA ALA A 93 -12.39 22.11 9.62
C ALA A 93 -13.61 23.05 9.48
N LEU A 94 -14.19 23.13 8.28
CA LEU A 94 -15.44 23.86 8.00
C LEU A 94 -16.68 23.07 8.41
N GLN A 95 -16.52 21.85 8.90
CA GLN A 95 -17.59 21.02 9.44
C GLN A 95 -17.03 20.10 10.52
N ALA A 96 -17.88 19.62 11.44
CA ALA A 96 -17.47 18.56 12.35
C ALA A 96 -17.16 17.28 11.54
N ILE A 97 -15.96 16.73 11.71
CA ILE A 97 -15.50 15.50 11.06
C ILE A 97 -15.32 14.45 12.15
N GLY A 98 -16.03 13.32 12.04
CA GLY A 98 -15.94 12.22 12.99
C GLY A 98 -14.58 11.52 12.94
N ALA A 99 -14.23 10.82 14.02
CA ALA A 99 -13.04 9.96 14.00
C ALA A 99 -13.18 8.88 12.93
N ASN A 100 -12.11 8.65 12.15
CA ASN A 100 -12.05 7.76 10.99
C ASN A 100 -12.86 8.23 9.77
N GLU A 101 -13.37 9.46 9.76
CA GLU A 101 -14.07 10.01 8.60
C GLU A 101 -13.06 10.58 7.59
N PRO A 102 -13.26 10.37 6.28
CA PRO A 102 -12.43 10.96 5.23
C PRO A 102 -12.47 12.48 5.25
N VAL A 103 -11.30 13.12 5.22
CA VAL A 103 -11.22 14.58 5.11
C VAL A 103 -11.45 14.96 3.66
N LEU A 104 -12.54 15.70 3.42
CA LEU A 104 -12.94 16.16 2.10
C LEU A 104 -12.58 17.63 1.88
N ALA A 105 -12.22 18.00 0.64
CA ALA A 105 -11.97 19.38 0.23
C ALA A 105 -13.17 20.31 0.43
N THR A 106 -14.39 19.77 0.41
CA THR A 106 -15.62 20.53 0.70
C THR A 106 -15.82 20.84 2.19
N LYS A 107 -15.05 20.19 3.07
CA LYS A 107 -15.15 20.31 4.53
C LYS A 107 -13.96 21.06 5.15
N ILE A 108 -13.05 21.60 4.35
CA ILE A 108 -11.89 22.37 4.83
C ILE A 108 -11.67 23.63 3.99
N THR A 109 -11.06 24.66 4.58
CA THR A 109 -10.65 25.90 3.89
C THR A 109 -9.33 25.75 3.14
#